data_AF-A0A818S5B4-F1
#
_entry.id   AF-A0A818S5B4-F1
#
_cell.length_a   1.000
_cell.length_b   1.000
_cell.length_c   1.000
_cell.angle_alpha   90.00
_cell.angle_beta   90.00
_cell.angle_gamma   90.00
#
_symmetry.space_group_name_H-M   'P 1'
#
loop_
_entity.id
_entity.type
_entity.pdbx_description
1 polymer ?
#
loop_
_entity_poly.entity_id
_entity_poly.type
_entity_poly.pdbx_seq_one_letter_code
_entity_poly.pdbx_strand_id
1 'polypeptide(L)'
;MLRSPRVLFFHGLESGIYGRKALYLAEHFPNSYTPNLKPYYLLPVSLWKAIKAIYNFKPDIIVGSSFGGFIAMILLQARVWNGHTILLAPATGLLFKKRLWLPIDHKKNIVIVAGKNDTTVPLDVLTPLQQLSLANVQFLVVEDDHRLNQSMIEQNQLRDLINNNYQSTVATNTINSYFHCVKLWLMCMLSLTMSFIREPFTLYNTIQRLRKQKKAIIETDER
;
A
#
# COMPACT_ATOMS: atom_id res chain seq x y z
N MET A 1 -12.43 2.17 29.63
CA MET A 1 -12.08 3.01 28.47
C MET A 1 -11.44 2.14 27.41
N LEU A 2 -11.77 2.33 26.13
CA LEU A 2 -11.04 1.65 25.05
C LEU A 2 -9.60 2.15 25.03
N ARG A 3 -8.65 1.24 24.81
CA ARG A 3 -7.24 1.61 24.64
C ARG A 3 -7.08 2.51 23.41
N SER A 4 -6.09 3.38 23.39
CA SER A 4 -5.73 4.14 22.18
C SER A 4 -5.42 3.17 21.02
N PRO A 5 -5.89 3.45 19.78
CA PRO A 5 -5.60 2.63 18.63
C PRO A 5 -4.10 2.60 18.33
N ARG A 6 -3.63 1.45 17.81
CA ARG A 6 -2.28 1.28 17.27
C ARG A 6 -2.29 1.69 15.80
N VAL A 7 -1.73 2.86 15.50
CA VAL A 7 -1.77 3.47 14.16
C VAL A 7 -0.45 3.24 13.44
N LEU A 8 -0.45 2.45 12.36
CA LEU A 8 0.72 2.33 11.49
C LEU A 8 0.59 3.30 10.31
N PHE A 9 1.51 4.26 10.22
CA PHE A 9 1.49 5.28 9.19
C PHE A 9 2.54 5.04 8.10
N PHE A 10 2.10 4.96 6.86
CA PHE A 10 2.97 4.95 5.68
C PHE A 10 3.03 6.36 5.08
N HIS A 11 4.19 6.99 5.21
CA HIS A 11 4.42 8.35 4.75
C HIS A 11 4.50 8.45 3.22
N GLY A 12 4.29 9.67 2.69
CA GLY A 12 4.48 9.98 1.28
C GLY A 12 5.95 10.04 0.88
N LEU A 13 6.22 10.13 -0.43
CA LEU A 13 7.56 10.03 -1.00
C LEU A 13 8.55 11.04 -0.41
N GLU A 14 8.09 12.28 -0.19
CA GLU A 14 8.92 13.41 0.22
C GLU A 14 8.89 13.69 1.73
N SER A 15 7.85 13.23 2.45
CA SER A 15 7.62 13.65 3.83
C SER A 15 8.49 12.92 4.85
N GLY A 16 8.89 11.67 4.57
CA GLY A 16 9.65 10.85 5.51
C GLY A 16 8.97 10.64 6.87
N ILE A 17 9.75 10.26 7.89
CA ILE A 17 9.28 10.01 9.26
C ILE A 17 9.03 11.28 10.09
N TYR A 18 9.55 12.43 9.65
CA TYR A 18 9.39 13.73 10.31
C TYR A 18 8.37 14.63 9.61
N GLY A 19 7.62 14.08 8.65
CA GLY A 19 6.59 14.82 7.95
C GLY A 19 5.45 15.23 8.88
N ARG A 20 4.75 16.32 8.53
CA ARG A 20 3.64 16.87 9.34
C ARG A 20 2.63 15.82 9.81
N LYS A 21 2.19 14.91 8.94
CA LYS A 21 1.25 13.83 9.30
C LYS A 21 1.85 12.79 10.25
N ALA A 22 3.13 12.45 10.09
CA ALA A 22 3.80 11.52 10.99
C ALA A 22 3.94 12.11 12.40
N LEU A 23 4.34 13.40 12.48
CA LEU A 23 4.43 14.14 13.74
C LEU A 23 3.05 14.31 14.39
N TYR A 24 2.03 14.70 13.62
CA TYR A 24 0.66 14.82 14.10
C TYR A 24 0.14 13.51 14.69
N LEU A 25 0.39 12.36 14.03
CA LEU A 25 -0.01 11.06 14.56
C LEU A 25 0.77 10.67 15.81
N ALA A 26 2.06 10.99 15.89
CA ALA A 26 2.86 10.76 17.10
C ALA A 26 2.36 11.56 18.31
N GLU A 27 1.90 12.79 18.07
CA GLU A 27 1.32 13.66 19.10
C GLU A 27 -0.06 13.18 19.58
N HIS A 28 -0.92 12.75 18.65
CA HIS A 28 -2.32 12.42 18.97
C HIS A 28 -2.57 10.95 19.29
N PHE A 29 -1.68 10.06 18.85
CA PHE A 29 -1.78 8.62 19.06
C PHE A 29 -0.45 8.10 19.64
N PRO A 30 -0.36 7.97 20.98
CA PRO A 30 0.86 7.50 21.66
C PRO A 30 1.37 6.15 21.14
N ASN A 31 0.43 5.32 20.67
CA ASN A 31 0.71 4.06 20.00
C ASN A 31 0.69 4.23 18.48
N SER A 32 1.48 5.14 17.93
CA SER A 32 1.67 5.25 16.48
C SER A 32 3.09 4.86 16.08
N TYR A 33 3.23 4.35 14.86
CA TYR A 33 4.53 4.00 14.30
C TYR A 33 4.58 4.37 12.82
N THR A 34 5.69 4.99 12.41
CA THR A 34 5.95 5.37 11.02
C THR A 34 7.27 4.74 10.57
N PRO A 35 7.26 3.62 9.82
CA PRO A 35 8.49 3.09 9.23
C PRO A 35 9.05 4.07 8.20
N ASN A 36 10.39 4.19 8.16
CA ASN A 36 11.09 4.98 7.15
C ASN A 36 11.08 4.23 5.80
N LEU A 37 10.03 4.44 5.01
CA LEU A 37 9.89 3.91 3.66
C LEU A 37 10.89 4.60 2.73
N LYS A 38 11.43 3.83 1.79
CA LYS A 38 12.35 4.33 0.78
C LYS A 38 11.59 4.78 -0.48
N PRO A 39 12.22 5.60 -1.33
CA PRO A 39 11.61 6.04 -2.58
C PRO A 39 11.18 4.90 -3.52
N TYR A 40 10.36 5.22 -4.52
CA TYR A 40 9.73 4.23 -5.41
C TYR A 40 10.71 3.32 -6.16
N TYR A 41 11.93 3.79 -6.49
CA TYR A 41 12.96 2.96 -7.13
C TYR A 41 13.52 1.86 -6.19
N LEU A 42 13.24 1.94 -4.89
CA LEU A 42 13.50 0.90 -3.89
C LEU A 42 12.20 0.27 -3.37
N LEU A 43 11.18 0.15 -4.22
CA LEU A 43 9.87 -0.41 -3.87
C LEU A 43 9.95 -1.74 -3.09
N PRO A 44 10.78 -2.73 -3.47
CA PRO A 44 10.91 -3.98 -2.69
C PRO A 44 11.36 -3.75 -1.25
N VAL A 45 12.25 -2.78 -1.01
CA VAL A 45 12.72 -2.42 0.34
C VAL A 45 11.60 -1.78 1.15
N SER A 46 10.82 -0.88 0.53
CA SER A 46 9.68 -0.24 1.18
C SER A 46 8.58 -1.23 1.53
N LEU A 47 8.27 -2.17 0.63
CA LEU A 47 7.33 -3.25 0.88
C LEU A 47 7.81 -4.14 2.04
N TRP A 48 9.08 -4.57 2.03
CA TRP A 48 9.62 -5.38 3.12
C TRP A 48 9.55 -4.65 4.47
N LYS A 49 9.88 -3.36 4.51
CA LYS A 49 9.75 -2.55 5.73
C LYS A 49 8.31 -2.43 6.21
N ALA A 50 7.38 -2.23 5.29
CA ALA A 50 5.96 -2.15 5.62
C ALA A 50 5.42 -3.49 6.14
N ILE A 51 5.78 -4.60 5.51
CA ILE A 51 5.45 -5.96 5.96
C ILE A 51 6.00 -6.19 7.38
N LYS A 52 7.31 -5.95 7.59
CA LYS A 52 7.95 -6.08 8.91
C LYS A 52 7.28 -5.20 9.96
N ALA A 53 6.90 -3.98 9.60
CA ALA A 53 6.17 -3.07 10.47
C ALA A 53 4.80 -3.67 10.86
N ILE A 54 4.01 -4.18 9.92
CA ILE A 54 2.72 -4.82 10.21
C ILE A 54 2.89 -5.98 11.20
N TYR A 55 3.83 -6.89 10.94
CA TYR A 55 4.02 -8.06 11.79
C TYR A 55 4.50 -7.72 13.21
N ASN A 56 5.47 -6.81 13.34
CA ASN A 56 6.04 -6.46 14.64
C ASN A 56 5.13 -5.53 15.43
N PHE A 57 4.54 -4.54 14.75
CA PHE A 57 3.74 -3.51 15.39
C PHE A 57 2.29 -3.93 15.62
N LYS A 58 1.76 -4.91 14.87
CA LYS A 58 0.37 -5.39 15.00
C LYS A 58 -0.64 -4.24 15.07
N PRO A 59 -0.72 -3.40 14.01
CA PRO A 59 -1.59 -2.24 14.01
C PRO A 59 -3.07 -2.64 14.09
N ASP A 60 -3.89 -1.73 14.63
CA ASP A 60 -5.35 -1.80 14.50
C ASP A 60 -5.80 -1.18 13.17
N ILE A 61 -5.07 -0.16 12.71
CA ILE A 61 -5.37 0.61 11.52
C ILE A 61 -4.08 1.00 10.79
N ILE A 62 -4.12 0.94 9.46
CA ILE A 62 -3.08 1.49 8.59
C ILE A 62 -3.56 2.81 8.00
N VAL A 63 -2.72 3.84 8.07
CA VAL A 63 -2.94 5.11 7.37
C VAL A 63 -1.84 5.24 6.32
N GLY A 64 -2.19 5.41 5.06
CA GLY A 64 -1.23 5.59 3.97
C GLY A 64 -1.47 6.90 3.23
N SER A 65 -0.45 7.74 3.09
CA SER A 65 -0.55 9.00 2.35
C SER A 65 0.25 8.98 1.05
N SER A 66 -0.36 9.38 -0.07
CA SER A 66 0.28 9.45 -1.39
C SER A 66 1.00 8.12 -1.73
N PHE A 67 2.33 8.12 -1.85
CA PHE A 67 3.12 6.89 -2.03
C PHE A 67 2.91 5.84 -0.92
N GLY A 68 2.74 6.25 0.34
CA GLY A 68 2.41 5.34 1.41
C GLY A 68 1.01 4.72 1.26
N GLY A 69 0.07 5.46 0.66
CA GLY A 69 -1.24 4.94 0.26
C GLY A 69 -1.12 3.87 -0.83
N PHE A 70 -0.25 4.10 -1.82
CA PHE A 70 0.09 3.09 -2.84
C PHE A 70 0.65 1.80 -2.21
N ILE A 71 1.57 1.92 -1.25
CA ILE A 71 2.10 0.76 -0.50
C ILE A 71 0.98 0.03 0.26
N ALA A 72 0.11 0.76 0.97
CA ALA A 72 -1.01 0.17 1.70
C ALA A 72 -1.95 -0.63 0.76
N MET A 73 -2.22 -0.09 -0.43
CA MET A 73 -3.05 -0.76 -1.43
C MET A 73 -2.42 -2.06 -1.94
N ILE A 74 -1.11 -2.08 -2.21
CA ILE A 74 -0.41 -3.33 -2.57
C ILE A 74 -0.57 -4.38 -1.46
N LEU A 75 -0.43 -3.96 -0.19
CA LEU A 75 -0.51 -4.87 0.96
C LEU A 75 -1.93 -5.41 1.18
N LEU A 76 -2.96 -4.61 0.90
CA LEU A 76 -4.35 -5.06 0.84
C LEU A 76 -4.57 -6.08 -0.29
N GLN A 77 -4.11 -5.78 -1.51
CA GLN A 77 -4.24 -6.68 -2.66
C GLN A 77 -3.52 -8.02 -2.43
N ALA A 78 -2.31 -7.96 -1.87
CA ALA A 78 -1.52 -9.13 -1.52
C ALA A 78 -2.02 -9.85 -0.25
N ARG A 79 -3.07 -9.32 0.40
CA ARG A 79 -3.66 -9.86 1.63
C ARG A 79 -2.72 -9.95 2.83
N VAL A 80 -1.58 -9.27 2.77
CA VAL A 80 -0.68 -9.10 3.91
C VAL A 80 -1.38 -8.30 5.01
N TRP A 81 -2.19 -7.32 4.62
CA TRP A 81 -3.05 -6.57 5.50
C TRP A 81 -4.52 -6.82 5.16
N ASN A 82 -5.36 -7.05 6.17
CA ASN A 82 -6.80 -7.23 6.02
C ASN A 82 -7.59 -6.41 7.07
N GLY A 83 -6.98 -5.37 7.64
CA GLY A 83 -7.58 -4.53 8.68
C GLY A 83 -8.10 -3.18 8.16
N HIS A 84 -8.44 -2.29 9.09
CA HIS A 84 -8.94 -0.95 8.77
C HIS A 84 -7.86 -0.15 8.05
N THR A 85 -8.25 0.61 7.03
CA THR A 85 -7.29 1.37 6.23
C THR A 85 -7.83 2.76 5.91
N ILE A 86 -7.02 3.80 6.10
CA ILE A 86 -7.30 5.15 5.61
C ILE A 86 -6.25 5.50 4.56
N LEU A 87 -6.71 5.80 3.35
CA LEU A 87 -5.90 6.14 2.19
C LEU A 87 -6.06 7.63 1.90
N LEU A 88 -5.01 8.42 2.14
CA LEU A 88 -4.97 9.86 1.95
C LEU A 88 -4.33 10.18 0.60
N ALA A 89 -5.12 10.63 -0.37
CA ALA A 89 -4.71 10.94 -1.74
C ALA A 89 -3.76 9.88 -2.33
N PRO A 90 -4.15 8.58 -2.36
CA PRO A 90 -3.23 7.49 -2.69
C PRO A 90 -2.72 7.62 -4.13
N ALA A 91 -1.40 7.46 -4.33
CA ALA A 91 -0.74 7.65 -5.63
C ALA A 91 -0.96 6.44 -6.57
N THR A 92 -2.20 6.21 -6.99
CA THR A 92 -2.63 4.98 -7.69
C THR A 92 -2.31 4.95 -9.19
N GLY A 93 -2.19 6.12 -9.84
CA GLY A 93 -1.96 6.24 -11.28
C GLY A 93 -0.56 6.72 -11.69
N LEU A 94 0.21 7.30 -10.76
CA LEU A 94 1.48 7.98 -11.07
C LEU A 94 2.67 7.05 -11.33
N LEU A 95 2.71 5.89 -10.68
CA LEU A 95 3.90 5.02 -10.69
C LEU A 95 3.75 3.78 -11.58
N PHE A 96 2.53 3.31 -11.85
CA PHE A 96 2.30 2.11 -12.65
C PHE A 96 1.03 2.24 -13.49
N LYS A 97 1.13 2.01 -14.81
CA LYS A 97 -0.01 2.02 -15.76
C LYS A 97 -1.09 0.96 -15.46
N LYS A 98 -0.87 0.08 -14.47
CA LYS A 98 -1.87 -0.89 -14.01
C LYS A 98 -2.74 -0.26 -12.93
N ARG A 99 -4.05 -0.27 -13.16
CA ARG A 99 -5.04 0.16 -12.17
C ARG A 99 -4.90 -0.68 -10.90
N LEU A 100 -4.50 -0.05 -9.81
CA LEU A 100 -4.72 -0.64 -8.49
C LEU A 100 -6.23 -0.81 -8.25
N TRP A 101 -6.58 -1.79 -7.45
CA TRP A 101 -7.95 -2.17 -7.08
C TRP A 101 -7.96 -2.57 -5.61
N LEU A 102 -9.09 -2.41 -4.93
CA LEU A 102 -9.26 -2.82 -3.54
C LEU A 102 -9.93 -4.20 -3.49
N PRO A 103 -9.51 -5.11 -2.57
CA PRO A 103 -10.11 -6.43 -2.48
C PRO A 103 -11.62 -6.35 -2.24
N ILE A 104 -12.40 -6.97 -3.13
CA ILE A 104 -13.86 -6.95 -3.11
C ILE A 104 -14.39 -7.52 -1.79
N ASP A 105 -13.87 -8.65 -1.34
CA ASP A 105 -14.24 -9.35 -0.10
C ASP A 105 -13.57 -8.78 1.17
N HIS A 106 -13.01 -7.57 1.13
CA HIS A 106 -12.41 -6.94 2.31
C HIS A 106 -13.49 -6.59 3.35
N LYS A 107 -13.36 -7.16 4.56
CA LYS A 107 -14.38 -7.07 5.60
C LYS A 107 -14.28 -5.85 6.51
N LYS A 108 -13.14 -5.16 6.50
CA LYS A 108 -12.90 -4.00 7.37
C LYS A 108 -13.06 -2.71 6.57
N ASN A 109 -13.27 -1.59 7.26
CA ASN A 109 -13.50 -0.33 6.58
C ASN A 109 -12.24 0.15 5.86
N ILE A 110 -12.41 0.62 4.63
CA ILE A 110 -11.41 1.39 3.89
C ILE A 110 -11.98 2.77 3.65
N VAL A 111 -11.30 3.82 4.12
CA VAL A 111 -11.66 5.20 3.81
C VAL A 111 -10.66 5.75 2.81
N ILE A 112 -11.12 6.25 1.68
CA ILE A 112 -10.30 6.99 0.72
C ILE A 112 -10.65 8.47 0.89
N VAL A 113 -9.64 9.28 1.16
CA VAL A 113 -9.76 10.73 1.26
C VAL A 113 -9.07 11.37 0.06
N ALA A 114 -9.77 12.23 -0.66
CA ALA A 114 -9.26 12.93 -1.83
C ALA A 114 -9.44 14.44 -1.67
N GLY A 115 -8.40 15.20 -2.05
CA GLY A 115 -8.46 16.66 -2.09
C GLY A 115 -9.12 17.10 -3.38
N LYS A 116 -10.12 17.98 -3.28
CA LYS A 116 -10.81 18.51 -4.47
C LYS A 116 -9.88 19.33 -5.36
N ASN A 117 -8.87 19.97 -4.77
CA ASN A 117 -7.87 20.77 -5.46
C ASN A 117 -6.56 19.99 -5.68
N ASP A 118 -6.60 18.66 -5.60
CA ASP A 118 -5.44 17.81 -5.83
C ASP A 118 -5.07 17.76 -7.31
N THR A 119 -3.96 18.41 -7.66
CA THR A 119 -3.39 18.41 -9.02
C THR A 119 -2.38 17.30 -9.25
N THR A 120 -1.99 16.56 -8.21
CA THR A 120 -1.01 15.46 -8.27
C THR A 120 -1.71 14.11 -8.49
N VAL A 121 -2.77 13.85 -7.73
CA VAL A 121 -3.66 12.71 -7.91
C VAL A 121 -5.07 13.24 -8.18
N PRO A 122 -5.40 13.52 -9.44
CA PRO A 122 -6.71 14.02 -9.81
C PRO A 122 -7.85 13.11 -9.34
N LEU A 123 -8.99 13.71 -8.96
CA LEU A 123 -10.15 12.99 -8.43
C LEU A 123 -10.66 11.90 -9.38
N ASP A 124 -10.66 12.14 -10.68
CA ASP A 124 -11.09 11.20 -11.73
C ASP A 124 -10.25 9.92 -11.77
N VAL A 125 -9.00 9.95 -11.28
CA VAL A 125 -8.17 8.76 -11.10
C VAL A 125 -8.64 7.91 -9.92
N LEU A 126 -9.24 8.54 -8.90
CA LEU A 126 -9.69 7.87 -7.69
C LEU A 126 -11.16 7.42 -7.73
N THR A 127 -12.03 8.11 -8.46
CA THR A 127 -13.45 7.76 -8.60
C THR A 127 -13.69 6.30 -9.05
N PRO A 128 -12.91 5.73 -9.99
CA PRO A 128 -13.05 4.32 -10.37
C PRO A 128 -12.74 3.35 -9.22
N LEU A 129 -11.89 3.72 -8.25
CA LEU A 129 -11.59 2.85 -7.10
C LEU A 129 -12.82 2.66 -6.21
N GLN A 130 -13.62 3.71 -6.05
CA GLN A 130 -14.90 3.64 -5.33
C GLN A 130 -15.84 2.67 -6.05
N GLN A 131 -15.99 2.81 -7.36
CA GLN A 131 -16.91 2.00 -8.18
C GLN A 131 -16.54 0.51 -8.21
N LEU A 132 -15.25 0.20 -8.05
CA LEU A 132 -14.74 -1.19 -8.04
C LEU A 132 -14.83 -1.86 -6.67
N SER A 133 -15.30 -1.16 -5.62
CA SER A 133 -15.18 -1.59 -4.23
C SER A 133 -16.55 -1.69 -3.53
N LEU A 134 -16.74 -2.70 -2.67
CA LEU A 134 -18.00 -3.01 -1.96
C LEU A 134 -18.37 -1.97 -0.88
N ALA A 135 -19.52 -2.20 -0.23
CA ALA A 135 -20.13 -1.46 0.88
C ALA A 135 -19.21 -1.00 2.04
N ASN A 136 -18.00 -1.56 2.17
CA ASN A 136 -17.05 -1.22 3.24
C ASN A 136 -16.01 -0.17 2.81
N VAL A 137 -16.15 0.41 1.62
CA VAL A 137 -15.29 1.50 1.15
C VAL A 137 -16.04 2.82 1.18
N GLN A 138 -15.52 3.76 1.97
CA GLN A 138 -16.00 5.12 2.05
C GLN A 138 -15.11 6.03 1.20
N PHE A 139 -15.71 6.84 0.35
CA PHE A 139 -15.01 7.87 -0.41
C PHE A 139 -15.35 9.25 0.14
N LEU A 140 -14.34 9.98 0.62
CA LEU A 140 -14.48 11.32 1.20
C LEU A 140 -13.72 12.32 0.34
N VAL A 141 -14.44 13.28 -0.23
CA VAL A 141 -13.85 14.43 -0.93
C VAL A 141 -13.82 15.61 0.03
N VAL A 142 -12.67 16.26 0.17
CA VAL A 142 -12.48 17.43 1.04
C VAL A 142 -11.99 18.63 0.24
N GLU A 143 -12.35 19.83 0.69
CA GLU A 143 -11.89 21.10 0.10
C GLU A 143 -10.42 21.37 0.49
N ASP A 144 -9.48 20.67 -0.13
CA ASP A 144 -8.06 20.72 0.19
C ASP A 144 -7.19 20.32 -1.01
N ASP A 145 -5.87 20.47 -0.89
CA ASP A 145 -4.87 20.09 -1.88
C ASP A 145 -4.38 18.63 -1.71
N HIS A 146 -3.37 18.23 -2.50
CA HIS A 146 -2.76 16.90 -2.42
C HIS A 146 -2.21 16.54 -1.03
N ARG A 147 -1.70 17.53 -0.29
CA ARG A 147 -1.09 17.31 1.03
C ARG A 147 -2.16 17.03 2.07
N LEU A 148 -3.39 17.50 1.87
CA LEU A 148 -4.53 17.33 2.78
C LEU A 148 -4.26 17.88 4.18
N ASN A 149 -3.33 18.83 4.34
CA ASN A 149 -2.90 19.27 5.67
C ASN A 149 -4.01 20.06 6.37
N GLN A 150 -4.73 20.92 5.65
CA GLN A 150 -5.77 21.77 6.24
C GLN A 150 -6.89 20.90 6.83
N SER A 151 -7.40 19.94 6.08
CA SER A 151 -8.48 19.05 6.50
C SER A 151 -8.00 18.01 7.51
N MET A 152 -6.91 17.31 7.22
CA MET A 152 -6.50 16.15 8.03
C MET A 152 -5.82 16.55 9.34
N ILE A 153 -5.05 17.64 9.34
CA ILE A 153 -4.26 18.08 10.51
C ILE A 153 -4.97 19.26 11.18
N GLU A 154 -5.16 20.38 10.49
CA GLU A 154 -5.61 21.62 11.13
C GLU A 154 -7.05 21.50 11.63
N GLN A 155 -7.91 20.80 10.90
CA GLN A 155 -9.28 20.51 11.30
C GLN A 155 -9.44 19.20 12.07
N ASN A 156 -8.34 18.52 12.42
CA ASN A 156 -8.32 17.25 13.16
C ASN A 156 -9.08 16.06 12.51
N GLN A 157 -9.53 16.16 11.26
CA GLN A 157 -10.37 15.13 10.65
C GLN A 157 -9.66 13.77 10.60
N LEU A 158 -8.33 13.72 10.49
CA LEU A 158 -7.60 12.44 10.51
C LEU A 158 -7.75 11.71 11.85
N ARG A 159 -7.73 12.44 12.96
CA ARG A 159 -7.91 11.86 14.29
C ARG A 159 -9.31 11.28 14.42
N ASP A 160 -10.31 12.03 13.95
CA ASP A 160 -11.72 11.62 14.03
C ASP A 160 -11.98 10.41 13.14
N LEU A 161 -11.42 10.39 11.93
CA LEU A 161 -11.49 9.22 11.04
C LEU A 161 -10.87 7.97 11.67
N ILE A 162 -9.70 8.09 12.31
CA ILE A 162 -9.04 6.96 12.99
C ILE A 162 -9.90 6.45 14.14
N ASN A 163 -10.40 7.35 15.00
CA ASN A 163 -11.20 6.99 16.16
C ASN A 163 -12.52 6.32 15.75
N ASN A 164 -13.23 6.87 14.77
CA ASN A 164 -14.48 6.32 14.28
C ASN A 164 -14.30 4.92 13.67
N ASN A 165 -13.23 4.72 12.89
CA ASN A 165 -12.91 3.40 12.32
C ASN A 165 -12.46 2.38 13.36
N TYR A 166 -11.78 2.83 14.43
CA TYR A 166 -11.39 1.94 15.52
C TYR A 166 -12.58 1.53 16.39
N GLN A 167 -13.48 2.45 16.71
CA GLN A 167 -14.65 2.16 17.54
C GLN A 167 -15.62 1.18 16.87
N SER A 168 -15.83 1.29 15.55
CA SER A 168 -16.63 0.31 14.79
C SER A 168 -16.02 -1.11 14.79
N THR A 169 -14.71 -1.21 15.06
CA THR A 169 -14.00 -2.50 15.19
C THR A 169 -14.33 -3.22 16.50
N VAL A 170 -14.44 -2.48 17.61
CA VAL A 170 -14.64 -3.08 18.93
C VAL A 170 -16.04 -3.68 19.06
N ALA A 171 -17.03 -3.10 18.39
CA ALA A 171 -18.38 -3.66 18.34
C ALA A 171 -18.47 -4.97 17.53
N THR A 172 -17.50 -5.26 16.63
CA THR A 172 -17.56 -6.38 15.68
C THR A 172 -16.61 -7.53 16.00
N ASN A 173 -15.65 -7.36 16.91
CA ASN A 173 -14.63 -8.36 17.23
C ASN A 173 -15.04 -9.26 18.41
N THR A 174 -16.05 -10.09 18.21
CA THR A 174 -16.16 -11.39 18.88
C THR A 174 -15.99 -12.45 17.77
N ILE A 175 -14.95 -13.28 17.88
CA ILE A 175 -14.63 -14.48 17.05
C ILE A 175 -13.40 -14.38 16.11
N ASN A 176 -12.35 -15.08 16.54
CA ASN A 176 -11.25 -15.79 15.86
C ASN A 176 -10.44 -15.17 14.71
N SER A 177 -9.11 -15.12 14.89
CA SER A 177 -8.16 -15.30 13.78
C SER A 177 -6.76 -15.73 14.25
N TYR A 178 -6.44 -17.02 14.09
CA TYR A 178 -5.06 -17.54 14.14
C TYR A 178 -4.68 -18.37 12.89
N PHE A 179 -5.65 -18.91 12.14
CA PHE A 179 -5.36 -19.85 11.04
C PHE A 179 -5.03 -19.22 9.67
N HIS A 180 -5.23 -17.91 9.47
CA HIS A 180 -5.12 -17.31 8.14
C HIS A 180 -3.68 -16.91 7.73
N CYS A 181 -2.78 -16.78 8.71
CA CYS A 181 -1.43 -16.24 8.49
C CYS A 181 -0.45 -17.26 7.88
N VAL A 182 -0.60 -18.55 8.24
CA VAL A 182 0.27 -19.63 7.75
C VAL A 182 0.02 -19.94 6.27
N LYS A 183 -1.24 -19.84 5.82
CA LYS A 183 -1.63 -20.14 4.43
C LYS A 183 -1.07 -19.13 3.43
N LEU A 184 -1.00 -17.84 3.79
CA LEU A 184 -0.49 -16.79 2.90
C LEU A 184 1.03 -16.80 2.74
N TRP A 185 1.77 -17.15 3.81
CA TRP A 185 3.23 -17.24 3.75
C TRP A 185 3.68 -18.32 2.75
N LEU A 186 3.00 -19.48 2.73
CA LEU A 186 3.25 -20.54 1.76
C LEU A 186 2.96 -20.12 0.32
N MET A 187 1.90 -19.35 0.07
CA MET A 187 1.55 -18.91 -1.28
C MET A 187 2.50 -17.84 -1.84
N CYS A 188 3.06 -16.98 -0.99
CA CYS A 188 4.04 -15.97 -1.38
C CYS A 188 5.42 -16.58 -1.69
N MET A 189 5.82 -17.63 -0.94
CA MET A 189 7.05 -18.36 -1.22
C MET A 189 6.95 -19.20 -2.51
N LEU A 190 5.76 -19.72 -2.85
CA LEU A 190 5.55 -20.44 -4.12
C LEU A 190 5.59 -19.53 -5.35
N SER A 191 5.12 -18.28 -5.24
CA SER A 191 5.14 -17.35 -6.39
C SER A 191 6.53 -16.78 -6.66
N LEU A 192 7.31 -16.50 -5.61
CA LEU A 192 8.70 -16.05 -5.74
C LEU A 192 9.62 -17.15 -6.27
N THR A 193 9.44 -18.41 -5.88
CA THR A 193 10.23 -19.53 -6.40
C THR A 193 9.92 -19.83 -7.87
N MET A 194 8.66 -19.71 -8.30
CA MET A 194 8.29 -19.88 -9.71
C MET A 194 8.84 -18.78 -10.62
N SER A 195 9.02 -17.55 -10.12
CA SER A 195 9.69 -16.47 -10.87
C SER A 195 11.20 -16.72 -11.03
N PHE A 196 11.88 -17.27 -10.01
CA PHE A 196 13.31 -17.60 -10.09
C PHE A 196 13.62 -18.83 -10.97
N ILE A 197 12.65 -19.74 -11.16
CA ILE A 197 12.81 -20.90 -12.06
C ILE A 197 12.60 -20.51 -13.53
N ARG A 198 11.81 -19.45 -13.80
CA ARG A 198 11.47 -19.03 -15.18
C ARG A 198 12.58 -18.23 -15.86
N GLU A 199 13.33 -17.39 -15.14
CA GLU A 199 14.41 -16.57 -15.71
C GLU A 199 15.65 -17.31 -16.25
N PRO A 200 16.15 -18.42 -15.65
CA PRO A 200 17.31 -19.12 -16.20
C PRO A 200 17.03 -19.77 -17.56
N PHE A 201 15.78 -20.18 -17.82
CA PHE A 201 15.39 -20.70 -19.14
C PHE A 201 15.38 -19.61 -20.22
N THR A 202 14.93 -18.39 -19.89
CA THR A 202 14.96 -17.25 -20.82
C THR A 202 16.40 -16.83 -21.13
N LEU A 203 17.27 -16.80 -20.11
CA LEU A 203 18.69 -16.46 -20.28
C LEU A 203 19.43 -17.54 -21.09
N TYR A 204 19.18 -18.83 -20.81
CA TYR A 204 19.75 -19.95 -21.56
C TYR A 204 19.36 -19.90 -23.04
N ASN A 205 18.08 -19.68 -23.35
CA ASN A 205 17.59 -19.61 -24.72
C ASN A 205 18.15 -18.39 -25.47
N THR A 206 18.29 -17.25 -24.80
CA THR A 206 18.95 -16.06 -25.39
C THR A 206 20.43 -16.33 -25.70
N ILE A 207 21.16 -16.98 -24.78
CA ILE A 207 22.58 -17.33 -25.00
C ILE A 207 22.73 -18.30 -26.18
N GLN A 208 21.86 -19.30 -26.31
CA GLN A 208 21.91 -20.23 -27.43
C GLN A 208 21.59 -19.55 -28.76
N ARG A 209 20.64 -18.62 -28.78
CA ARG A 209 20.29 -17.84 -29.98
C ARG A 209 21.45 -16.94 -30.43
N LEU A 210 22.12 -16.27 -29.49
CA LEU A 210 23.30 -15.45 -29.76
C LEU A 210 24.49 -16.28 -30.27
N ARG A 211 24.71 -17.49 -29.73
CA ARG A 211 25.73 -18.41 -30.24
C ARG A 211 25.46 -18.86 -31.67
N LYS A 212 24.20 -19.15 -32.00
CA LYS A 212 23.81 -19.55 -33.36
C LYS A 212 23.99 -18.40 -34.36
N GLN A 213 23.63 -17.17 -33.97
CA GLN A 213 23.87 -15.98 -34.79
C GLN A 213 25.35 -15.70 -34.99
N LYS A 214 26.18 -15.81 -33.94
CA LYS A 214 27.64 -15.65 -34.05
C LYS A 214 28.25 -16.66 -35.02
N LYS A 215 27.82 -17.91 -34.99
CA LYS A 215 28.31 -18.96 -35.90
C LYS A 215 27.94 -18.67 -37.36
N ALA A 216 26.72 -18.21 -37.61
CA ALA A 216 26.28 -17.81 -38.94
C ALA A 216 27.07 -16.61 -39.50
N ILE A 217 27.45 -15.65 -38.65
CA ILE A 217 28.27 -14.50 -39.05
C ILE A 217 29.69 -14.94 -39.44
N ILE A 218 30.30 -15.85 -38.67
CA ILE A 218 31.64 -16.38 -38.95
C ILE A 218 31.65 -17.17 -40.28
N GLU A 219 30.62 -17.99 -40.54
CA GLU A 219 30.51 -18.77 -41.77
C GLU A 219 30.24 -17.91 -43.03
N THR A 220 29.77 -16.67 -42.87
CA THR A 220 29.62 -15.70 -43.98
C THR A 220 30.87 -14.87 -44.27
N ASP A 221 31.80 -14.73 -43.32
CA ASP A 221 33.07 -14.02 -43.52
C ASP A 221 34.17 -14.90 -44.12
N GLU A 222 33.98 -16.23 -44.15
CA GLU A 222 34.93 -17.21 -44.73
C GLU A 222 34.62 -17.61 -46.20
N ARG A 223 33.72 -16.88 -46.88
CA ARG A 223 33.42 -17.06 -48.32
C ARG A 223 33.72 -15.80 -49.11
#